data_AF-A0AA97A7M3-F1
#
_entry.id   AF-A0AA97A7M3-F1
#
_cell.length_a   1.000
_cell.length_b   1.000
_cell.length_c   1.000
_cell.angle_alpha   90.00
_cell.angle_beta   90.00
_cell.angle_gamma   90.00
#
_symmetry.space_group_name_H-M   'P 1'
#
loop_
_entity.id
_entity.type
_entity.pdbx_description
1 polymer ?
#
loop_
_entity_poly.entity_id
_entity_poly.type
_entity_poly.pdbx_seq_one_letter_code
_entity_poly.pdbx_strand_id
1 'polypeptide(L)'
;MSRTLRVRQSQTVVPFGVGAVFDIQGESFVATGIGDWPTRGRQKVDSPRLASRLGVTGFYAAPATANDRFDTPDAPGAPYIRFPSWLFCGACRRMKRWRIADEKHGQAPRCPSCSPARTLAPMRFVQICAAGHLSDIDWWFWAHSRREAAERRQCAERDRLRFLVSERASGLEALSVACAAKGCGAARDLLDILGTHGMRCSGRNPWQRASEAAECVKPVQIVQRTAGNLYYPLVHSALDIPETDVPAHTDDALAARVREHDLWVSLCRMAGTPRAEALRMMIQEDTGAGDDLLDALVAEETGGVSGAAPASSDGPARPDLSREEWAAFTAPAPPATRDFALRETTLGLAGESAEPWSGLRQRFGRIVLADRLREVRALSGFTRVSPDASVVPADSARRLKWLPAVEVFGEGVFLTLDRGELASWEVDTRVRRQVAGMQADLDRSFQKDRLEAVTGPDLSPRFVLLHTLAHLLIRQLSFESGYTTASLRERIYARPEQDQYGILVYTAAGDAEGTLGGLVRQGEPPRLVETLLRMTEAAAWCSADPLCAEHTGQGFGNLNRAACHACALLPETSCETGNTLLDRALVVGGEHVPGYLESIVAAARSAAADALEKT
;
A
#
# COMPACT_ATOMS: atom_id res chain seq x y z
N MET A 1 36.87 -4.97 -8.25
CA MET A 1 35.67 -5.32 -7.45
C MET A 1 34.50 -5.37 -8.40
N SER A 2 33.84 -6.53 -8.55
CA SER A 2 32.57 -6.64 -9.25
C SER A 2 31.54 -5.75 -8.54
N ARG A 3 30.72 -5.04 -9.30
CA ARG A 3 29.70 -4.16 -8.74
C ARG A 3 28.53 -5.00 -8.23
N THR A 4 28.20 -4.87 -6.95
CA THR A 4 27.05 -5.56 -6.35
C THR A 4 25.91 -4.57 -6.13
N LEU A 5 24.71 -4.91 -6.59
CA LEU A 5 23.48 -4.17 -6.31
C LEU A 5 22.71 -4.90 -5.22
N ARG A 6 22.18 -4.15 -4.25
CA ARG A 6 21.48 -4.71 -3.08
C ARG A 6 20.12 -4.08 -2.93
N VAL A 7 19.15 -4.90 -2.54
CA VAL A 7 17.80 -4.48 -2.16
C VAL A 7 17.51 -5.08 -0.79
N ARG A 8 16.82 -4.33 0.09
CA ARG A 8 16.43 -4.87 1.39
C ARG A 8 15.32 -5.90 1.19
N GLN A 9 15.30 -6.95 2.01
CA GLN A 9 14.28 -8.00 1.92
C GLN A 9 12.87 -7.42 2.11
N SER A 10 12.70 -6.53 3.09
CA SER A 10 11.46 -5.75 3.33
C SER A 10 10.95 -5.04 2.07
N GLN A 11 11.87 -4.47 1.29
CA GLN A 11 11.57 -3.75 0.06
C GLN A 11 11.08 -4.64 -1.09
N THR A 12 11.30 -5.96 -1.04
CA THR A 12 10.85 -6.92 -2.06
C THR A 12 9.35 -7.24 -2.01
N VAL A 13 8.65 -6.72 -1.00
CA VAL A 13 7.18 -6.75 -0.89
C VAL A 13 6.65 -5.33 -1.07
N VAL A 14 7.18 -4.35 -0.31
CA VAL A 14 6.83 -2.93 -0.44
C VAL A 14 8.07 -2.06 -0.17
N PRO A 15 8.39 -1.08 -1.03
CA PRO A 15 7.62 -0.62 -2.19
C PRO A 15 7.99 -1.32 -3.50
N PHE A 16 9.07 -2.11 -3.53
CA PHE A 16 9.62 -2.71 -4.75
C PHE A 16 9.22 -4.18 -4.91
N GLY A 17 7.93 -4.45 -4.72
CA GLY A 17 7.32 -5.76 -4.92
C GLY A 17 7.33 -6.23 -6.37
N VAL A 18 6.82 -7.44 -6.63
CA VAL A 18 6.66 -8.00 -7.98
C VAL A 18 6.03 -6.96 -8.91
N GLY A 19 6.66 -6.70 -10.07
CA GLY A 19 6.18 -5.73 -11.05
C GLY A 19 6.49 -4.26 -10.75
N ALA A 20 7.04 -3.93 -9.59
CA ALA A 20 7.50 -2.58 -9.28
C ALA A 20 8.81 -2.26 -9.99
N VAL A 21 8.96 -1.01 -10.43
CA VAL A 21 10.23 -0.49 -10.98
C VAL A 21 11.11 -0.03 -9.83
N PHE A 22 12.36 -0.49 -9.83
CA PHE A 22 13.36 -0.18 -8.81
C PHE A 22 14.59 0.47 -9.46
N ASP A 23 14.87 1.72 -9.06
CA ASP A 23 16.07 2.43 -9.46
C ASP A 23 17.18 2.30 -8.43
N ILE A 24 18.38 1.98 -8.89
CA ILE A 24 19.56 1.88 -8.02
C ILE A 24 20.81 2.31 -8.78
N GLN A 25 21.58 3.23 -8.19
CA GLN A 25 22.87 3.70 -8.73
C GLN A 25 22.82 4.12 -10.22
N GLY A 26 21.73 4.79 -10.64
CA GLY A 26 21.56 5.27 -12.02
C GLY A 26 21.09 4.21 -13.03
N GLU A 27 20.77 3.01 -12.57
CA GLU A 27 20.12 1.95 -13.34
C GLU A 27 18.68 1.74 -12.88
N SER A 28 17.91 1.03 -13.70
CA SER A 28 16.49 0.75 -13.45
C SER A 28 16.20 -0.70 -13.77
N PHE A 29 15.45 -1.34 -12.89
CA PHE A 29 15.05 -2.74 -12.95
C PHE A 29 13.57 -2.89 -12.63
N VAL A 30 12.98 -4.05 -12.94
CA VAL A 30 11.64 -4.43 -12.47
C VAL A 30 11.72 -5.81 -11.82
N ALA A 31 11.06 -5.97 -10.67
CA ALA A 31 10.99 -7.25 -9.97
C ALA A 31 10.14 -8.25 -10.77
N THR A 32 10.63 -9.49 -10.91
CA THR A 32 9.90 -10.52 -11.67
C THR A 32 8.86 -11.24 -10.80
N GLY A 33 8.01 -12.05 -11.45
CA GLY A 33 7.02 -12.87 -10.76
C GLY A 33 7.62 -13.89 -9.79
N ILE A 34 6.86 -14.26 -8.76
CA ILE A 34 7.34 -15.21 -7.74
C ILE A 34 7.60 -16.62 -8.26
N GLY A 35 7.12 -16.95 -9.47
CA GLY A 35 7.46 -18.20 -10.16
C GLY A 35 8.95 -18.33 -10.49
N ASP A 36 9.66 -17.21 -10.63
CA ASP A 36 11.11 -17.19 -10.88
C ASP A 36 11.92 -17.18 -9.58
N TRP A 37 11.28 -17.14 -8.41
CA TRP A 37 12.00 -17.14 -7.15
C TRP A 37 12.76 -18.45 -6.94
N PRO A 38 13.99 -18.40 -6.39
CA PRO A 38 14.81 -19.58 -6.20
C PRO A 38 14.10 -20.58 -5.29
N THR A 39 14.06 -21.87 -5.66
CA THR A 39 13.38 -22.86 -4.82
C THR A 39 14.10 -23.08 -3.49
N ARG A 40 15.44 -23.03 -3.51
CA ARG A 40 16.34 -23.13 -2.35
C ARG A 40 16.63 -21.74 -1.77
N GLY A 41 16.70 -21.65 -0.44
CA GLY A 41 17.03 -20.40 0.26
C GLY A 41 15.85 -19.47 0.56
N ARG A 42 14.63 -19.82 0.12
CA ARG A 42 13.40 -19.17 0.59
C ARG A 42 13.17 -19.48 2.06
N GLN A 43 12.97 -18.44 2.86
CA GLN A 43 12.63 -18.58 4.26
C GLN A 43 11.11 -18.59 4.40
N LYS A 44 10.57 -19.61 5.08
CA LYS A 44 9.14 -19.67 5.39
C LYS A 44 8.81 -18.55 6.38
N VAL A 45 7.71 -17.85 6.13
CA VAL A 45 7.14 -16.86 7.05
C VAL A 45 5.82 -17.41 7.57
N ASP A 46 5.78 -17.76 8.85
CA ASP A 46 4.57 -18.33 9.46
C ASP A 46 3.60 -17.22 9.85
N SER A 47 2.38 -17.30 9.31
CA SER A 47 1.20 -16.51 9.72
C SER A 47 -0.09 -17.26 9.35
N PRO A 48 -0.53 -18.22 10.19
CA PRO A 48 -1.69 -19.06 9.89
C PRO A 48 -2.98 -18.26 9.68
N ARG A 49 -3.20 -17.22 10.51
CA ARG A 49 -4.37 -16.35 10.43
C ARG A 49 -4.47 -15.65 9.08
N LEU A 50 -3.36 -15.06 8.61
CA LEU A 50 -3.32 -14.41 7.30
C LEU A 50 -3.43 -15.42 6.16
N ALA A 51 -2.79 -16.59 6.29
CA ALA A 51 -2.82 -17.63 5.26
C ALA A 51 -4.23 -18.18 5.04
N SER A 52 -4.96 -18.46 6.13
CA SER A 52 -6.35 -18.92 6.10
C SER A 52 -7.26 -17.90 5.42
N ARG A 53 -7.18 -16.62 5.84
CA ARG A 53 -8.01 -15.54 5.27
C ARG A 53 -7.71 -15.24 3.79
N LEU A 54 -6.49 -15.53 3.32
CA LEU A 54 -6.11 -15.36 1.91
C LEU A 54 -6.27 -16.63 1.08
N GLY A 55 -6.64 -17.77 1.68
CA GLY A 55 -6.78 -19.05 0.99
C GLY A 55 -5.46 -19.60 0.42
N VAL A 56 -4.32 -19.34 1.09
CA VAL A 56 -2.98 -19.74 0.65
C VAL A 56 -2.33 -20.75 1.59
N THR A 57 -1.44 -21.59 1.07
CA THR A 57 -0.73 -22.63 1.86
C THR A 57 0.36 -22.06 2.77
N GLY A 58 0.72 -20.78 2.59
CA GLY A 58 1.71 -20.11 3.42
C GLY A 58 2.47 -19.01 2.68
N PHE A 59 3.51 -18.50 3.34
CA PHE A 59 4.28 -17.36 2.86
C PHE A 59 5.78 -17.63 2.85
N TYR A 60 6.49 -16.94 1.95
CA TYR A 60 7.94 -17.02 1.86
C TYR A 60 8.56 -15.64 1.67
N ALA A 61 9.66 -15.40 2.38
CA ALA A 61 10.49 -14.23 2.16
C ALA A 61 11.50 -14.47 1.03
N ALA A 62 11.87 -13.39 0.34
CA ALA A 62 12.93 -13.42 -0.66
C ALA A 62 14.22 -13.96 -0.04
N PRO A 63 15.04 -14.76 -0.75
CA PRO A 63 16.30 -15.23 -0.20
C PRO A 63 17.18 -14.08 0.27
N ALA A 64 17.63 -14.12 1.52
CA ALA A 64 18.49 -13.11 2.11
C ALA A 64 19.97 -13.54 2.01
N THR A 65 20.87 -12.60 1.74
CA THR A 65 22.32 -12.81 1.88
C THR A 65 22.73 -12.39 3.29
N ALA A 66 23.35 -13.32 4.03
CA ALA A 66 23.49 -13.18 5.47
C ALA A 66 24.51 -12.11 5.91
N ASN A 67 25.60 -11.84 5.15
CA ASN A 67 26.62 -10.81 5.43
C ASN A 67 27.69 -10.73 4.31
N ASP A 68 28.37 -9.59 4.15
CA ASP A 68 29.49 -9.35 3.20
C ASP A 68 30.64 -10.38 3.30
N ARG A 69 30.85 -10.93 4.50
CA ARG A 69 31.92 -11.88 4.81
C ARG A 69 31.63 -13.31 4.34
N PHE A 70 30.35 -13.62 4.12
CA PHE A 70 29.85 -14.93 3.69
C PHE A 70 28.99 -14.79 2.42
N ASP A 71 29.11 -13.65 1.72
CA ASP A 71 28.44 -13.39 0.45
C ASP A 71 29.03 -14.39 -0.55
N THR A 72 28.27 -15.43 -0.89
CA THR A 72 28.62 -16.30 -2.00
C THR A 72 28.31 -15.54 -3.29
N PRO A 73 29.33 -15.22 -4.12
CA PRO A 73 29.07 -14.69 -5.45
C PRO A 73 28.06 -15.61 -6.15
N ASP A 74 27.01 -15.03 -6.73
CA ASP A 74 25.94 -15.73 -7.42
C ASP A 74 24.97 -16.55 -6.54
N ALA A 75 24.89 -16.27 -5.23
CA ALA A 75 23.77 -16.75 -4.42
C ALA A 75 22.44 -16.24 -5.01
N PRO A 76 21.44 -17.13 -5.17
CA PRO A 76 20.23 -16.75 -5.87
C PRO A 76 19.37 -15.84 -4.97
N GLY A 77 19.33 -14.54 -5.29
CA GLY A 77 18.46 -13.54 -4.66
C GLY A 77 17.10 -13.42 -5.36
N ALA A 78 16.29 -12.44 -4.95
CA ALA A 78 15.06 -12.12 -5.66
C ALA A 78 15.39 -11.69 -7.12
N PRO A 79 14.70 -12.25 -8.13
CA PRO A 79 14.96 -11.95 -9.53
C PRO A 79 14.49 -10.54 -9.92
N TYR A 80 15.38 -9.79 -10.56
CA TYR A 80 15.12 -8.50 -11.18
C TYR A 80 15.63 -8.51 -12.61
N ILE A 81 14.90 -7.87 -13.52
CA ILE A 81 15.32 -7.69 -14.92
C ILE A 81 15.49 -6.22 -15.24
N ARG A 82 16.42 -5.89 -16.13
CA ARG A 82 16.62 -4.50 -16.55
C ARG A 82 15.39 -3.99 -17.28
N PHE A 83 14.87 -2.86 -16.81
CA PHE A 83 13.74 -2.18 -17.42
C PHE A 83 13.79 -0.69 -17.09
N PRO A 84 13.57 0.23 -18.05
CA PRO A 84 13.24 -0.02 -19.47
C PRO A 84 14.39 -0.67 -20.24
N SER A 85 14.07 -1.39 -21.32
CA SER A 85 15.11 -2.00 -22.17
C SER A 85 15.79 -0.95 -23.05
N TRP A 86 15.13 0.16 -23.36
CA TRP A 86 15.75 1.28 -24.07
C TRP A 86 16.60 2.13 -23.14
N LEU A 87 17.88 2.24 -23.48
CA LEU A 87 18.85 3.10 -22.82
C LEU A 87 19.42 4.12 -23.81
N PHE A 88 20.02 5.21 -23.32
CA PHE A 88 20.69 6.20 -24.15
C PHE A 88 22.04 6.62 -23.57
N CYS A 89 22.95 7.06 -24.45
CA CYS A 89 24.24 7.61 -24.03
C CYS A 89 24.14 9.12 -23.82
N GLY A 90 24.53 9.62 -22.64
CA GLY A 90 24.56 11.07 -22.37
C GLY A 90 25.54 11.85 -23.26
N ALA A 91 26.57 11.20 -23.81
CA ALA A 91 27.59 11.84 -24.66
C ALA A 91 27.19 11.85 -26.14
N CYS A 92 27.06 10.66 -26.78
CA CYS A 92 26.77 10.58 -28.22
C CYS A 92 25.27 10.62 -28.55
N ARG A 93 24.39 10.67 -27.54
CA ARG A 93 22.93 10.71 -27.66
C ARG A 93 22.31 9.49 -28.36
N ARG A 94 23.09 8.46 -28.69
CA ARG A 94 22.58 7.22 -29.30
C ARG A 94 21.71 6.46 -28.32
N MET A 95 20.55 6.02 -28.78
CA MET A 95 19.70 5.06 -28.07
C MET A 95 20.10 3.63 -28.45
N LYS A 96 20.05 2.73 -27.49
CA LYS A 96 20.29 1.29 -27.68
C LYS A 96 19.24 0.53 -26.88
N ARG A 97 18.55 -0.39 -27.55
CA ARG A 97 17.77 -1.42 -26.87
C ARG A 97 18.72 -2.45 -26.28
N TRP A 98 18.76 -2.54 -24.96
CA TRP A 98 19.59 -3.45 -24.20
C TRP A 98 18.85 -4.78 -24.03
N ARG A 99 19.44 -5.86 -24.54
CA ARG A 99 18.84 -7.21 -24.47
C ARG A 99 19.46 -7.99 -23.33
N ILE A 100 18.81 -9.08 -22.93
CA ILE A 100 19.35 -10.02 -21.93
C ILE A 100 20.76 -10.51 -22.35
N ALA A 101 20.97 -10.77 -23.65
CA ALA A 101 22.29 -11.16 -24.17
C ALA A 101 23.36 -10.06 -24.12
N ASP A 102 22.98 -8.80 -23.92
CA ASP A 102 23.91 -7.69 -23.72
C ASP A 102 24.31 -7.54 -22.23
N GLU A 103 23.60 -8.18 -21.29
CA GLU A 103 23.90 -8.12 -19.86
C GLU A 103 25.21 -8.82 -19.51
N LYS A 104 25.96 -8.21 -18.59
CA LYS A 104 27.20 -8.77 -18.05
C LYS A 104 27.18 -8.64 -16.55
N HIS A 105 27.47 -9.75 -15.86
CA HIS A 105 27.46 -9.79 -14.40
C HIS A 105 28.40 -8.72 -13.81
N GLY A 106 27.88 -7.97 -12.83
CA GLY A 106 28.62 -6.94 -12.11
C GLY A 106 29.07 -5.73 -12.95
N GLN A 107 28.51 -5.54 -14.16
CA GLN A 107 28.87 -4.42 -15.04
C GLN A 107 27.64 -3.59 -15.44
N ALA A 108 27.79 -2.26 -15.34
CA ALA A 108 26.80 -1.32 -15.86
C ALA A 108 26.74 -1.41 -17.40
N PRO A 109 25.58 -1.10 -18.02
CA PRO A 109 25.46 -1.07 -19.48
C PRO A 109 26.35 0.04 -20.06
N ARG A 110 27.29 -0.32 -20.94
CA ARG A 110 28.25 0.60 -21.57
C ARG A 110 27.88 0.90 -23.01
N CYS A 111 28.08 2.15 -23.42
CA CYS A 111 27.86 2.58 -24.79
C CYS A 111 28.92 1.96 -25.72
N PRO A 112 28.51 1.22 -26.78
CA PRO A 112 29.45 0.58 -27.70
C PRO A 112 30.07 1.56 -28.71
N SER A 113 29.60 2.81 -28.78
CA SER A 113 30.01 3.78 -29.80
C SER A 113 30.92 4.89 -29.27
N CYS A 114 31.16 4.96 -27.96
CA CYS A 114 31.98 6.00 -27.35
C CYS A 114 33.31 5.43 -26.88
N SER A 115 34.39 6.17 -27.08
CA SER A 115 35.68 5.96 -26.43
C SER A 115 36.08 7.23 -25.68
N PRO A 116 36.26 7.21 -24.34
CA PRO A 116 36.06 6.06 -23.45
C PRO A 116 34.56 5.67 -23.31
N ALA A 117 34.33 4.40 -23.00
CA ALA A 117 32.98 3.84 -22.90
C ALA A 117 32.18 4.46 -21.73
N ARG A 118 31.11 5.18 -22.08
CA ARG A 118 30.21 5.84 -21.11
C ARG A 118 29.10 4.89 -20.68
N THR A 119 28.67 4.98 -19.42
CA THR A 119 27.49 4.27 -18.93
C THR A 119 26.24 4.79 -19.63
N LEU A 120 25.36 3.88 -20.02
CA LEU A 120 24.06 4.20 -20.61
C LEU A 120 23.05 4.50 -19.50
N ALA A 121 22.21 5.50 -19.71
CA ALA A 121 21.12 5.85 -18.81
C ALA A 121 19.79 5.25 -19.33
N PRO A 122 18.89 4.79 -18.44
CA PRO A 122 17.58 4.29 -18.83
C PRO A 122 16.69 5.41 -19.38
N MET A 123 15.84 5.09 -20.35
CA MET A 123 14.78 6.00 -20.77
C MET A 123 13.83 6.30 -19.60
N ARG A 124 13.31 7.53 -19.54
CA ARG A 124 12.50 8.02 -18.41
C ARG A 124 11.00 7.73 -18.54
N PHE A 125 10.56 7.30 -19.72
CA PHE A 125 9.15 7.11 -20.04
C PHE A 125 8.89 5.67 -20.45
N VAL A 126 7.73 5.17 -20.03
CA VAL A 126 7.28 3.79 -20.22
C VAL A 126 5.79 3.81 -20.53
N GLN A 127 5.28 2.72 -21.10
CA GLN A 127 3.85 2.57 -21.36
C GLN A 127 3.23 1.54 -20.41
N ILE A 128 2.05 1.86 -19.91
CA ILE A 128 1.21 1.01 -19.05
C ILE A 128 -0.20 0.90 -19.61
N CYS A 129 -0.96 -0.12 -19.24
CA CYS A 129 -2.40 -0.20 -19.54
C CYS A 129 -3.20 -0.70 -18.33
N ALA A 130 -4.52 -0.50 -18.36
CA ALA A 130 -5.43 -0.91 -17.28
C ALA A 130 -5.57 -2.44 -17.11
N ALA A 131 -4.96 -3.24 -18.01
CA ALA A 131 -4.80 -4.70 -17.81
C ALA A 131 -3.53 -5.04 -17.00
N GLY A 132 -2.78 -4.03 -16.52
CA GLY A 132 -1.59 -4.19 -15.69
C GLY A 132 -0.28 -4.44 -16.44
N HIS A 133 -0.28 -4.45 -17.78
CA HIS A 133 0.94 -4.63 -18.57
C HIS A 133 1.86 -3.41 -18.52
N LEU A 134 3.16 -3.67 -18.38
CA LEU A 134 4.23 -2.69 -18.46
C LEU A 134 5.14 -2.99 -19.66
N SER A 135 5.48 -1.97 -20.45
CA SER A 135 6.43 -2.13 -21.56
C SER A 135 7.16 -0.84 -21.91
N ASP A 136 8.23 -0.98 -22.69
CA ASP A 136 8.88 0.15 -23.34
C ASP A 136 7.94 0.81 -24.36
N ILE A 137 8.11 2.12 -24.56
CA ILE A 137 7.49 2.85 -25.66
C ILE A 137 8.07 2.36 -26.99
N ASP A 138 7.23 2.26 -28.03
CA ASP A 138 7.72 2.11 -29.41
C ASP A 138 8.34 3.44 -29.87
N TRP A 139 9.59 3.67 -29.47
CA TRP A 139 10.31 4.91 -29.75
C TRP A 139 10.50 5.16 -31.24
N TRP A 140 10.55 4.10 -32.05
CA TRP A 140 10.56 4.24 -33.51
C TRP A 140 9.22 4.82 -33.98
N PHE A 141 8.10 4.24 -33.54
CA PHE A 141 6.77 4.77 -33.86
C PHE A 141 6.62 6.21 -33.37
N TRP A 142 7.08 6.53 -32.15
CA TRP A 142 7.05 7.89 -31.61
C TRP A 142 7.75 8.90 -32.52
N ALA A 143 9.02 8.64 -32.89
CA ALA A 143 9.79 9.53 -33.75
C ALA A 143 9.16 9.73 -35.15
N HIS A 144 8.40 8.74 -35.61
CA HIS A 144 7.77 8.74 -36.93
C HIS A 144 6.30 9.18 -36.90
N SER A 145 5.69 9.33 -35.74
CA SER A 145 4.23 9.50 -35.60
C SER A 145 3.67 10.79 -36.19
N ARG A 146 4.49 11.83 -36.41
CA ARG A 146 4.11 13.05 -37.15
C ARG A 146 4.26 12.93 -38.67
N ARG A 147 4.70 11.77 -39.18
CA ARG A 147 4.80 11.50 -40.62
C ARG A 147 3.61 10.72 -41.16
N GLU A 148 3.36 10.91 -42.44
CA GLU A 148 2.32 10.19 -43.18
C GLU A 148 2.57 8.68 -43.19
N ALA A 149 1.50 7.89 -43.22
CA ALA A 149 1.59 6.43 -43.15
C ALA A 149 2.49 5.83 -44.24
N ALA A 150 2.51 6.43 -45.44
CA ALA A 150 3.36 6.00 -46.55
C ALA A 150 4.86 6.23 -46.26
N GLU A 151 5.22 7.41 -45.73
CA GLU A 151 6.61 7.76 -45.40
C GLU A 151 7.15 6.93 -44.24
N ARG A 152 6.30 6.64 -43.24
CA ARG A 152 6.67 5.78 -42.11
C ARG A 152 7.10 4.39 -42.56
N ARG A 153 6.41 3.81 -43.55
CA ARG A 153 6.70 2.47 -44.09
C ARG A 153 8.03 2.41 -44.87
N GLN A 154 8.60 3.55 -45.26
CA GLN A 154 9.88 3.61 -45.98
C GLN A 154 11.09 3.40 -45.06
N CYS A 155 10.96 3.62 -43.75
CA CYS A 155 12.05 3.45 -42.79
C CYS A 155 11.94 2.11 -42.05
N ALA A 156 12.64 1.07 -42.52
CA ALA A 156 12.67 -0.23 -41.84
C ALA A 156 13.65 -0.30 -40.64
N GLU A 157 14.54 0.70 -40.48
CA GLU A 157 15.55 0.68 -39.41
C GLU A 157 14.98 1.14 -38.06
N ARG A 158 14.45 0.19 -37.28
CA ARG A 158 13.80 0.47 -35.99
C ARG A 158 14.74 0.81 -34.83
N ASP A 159 16.00 0.39 -34.92
CA ASP A 159 16.97 0.52 -33.82
C ASP A 159 17.92 1.73 -33.94
N ARG A 160 17.86 2.47 -35.05
CA ARG A 160 18.73 3.65 -35.28
C ARG A 160 18.07 4.93 -34.74
N LEU A 161 18.02 5.05 -33.41
CA LEU A 161 17.41 6.20 -32.73
C LEU A 161 18.45 7.01 -31.92
N ARG A 162 18.18 8.31 -31.77
CA ARG A 162 18.94 9.23 -30.91
C ARG A 162 17.99 10.02 -30.02
N PHE A 163 18.39 10.21 -28.77
CA PHE A 163 17.70 11.03 -27.79
C PHE A 163 18.40 12.38 -27.67
N LEU A 164 17.82 13.42 -28.28
CA LEU A 164 18.43 14.73 -28.42
C LEU A 164 17.88 15.70 -27.36
N VAL A 165 18.73 16.65 -26.98
CA VAL A 165 18.37 17.75 -26.07
C VAL A 165 18.67 19.06 -26.79
N SER A 166 17.65 19.89 -26.94
CA SER A 166 17.75 21.24 -27.50
C SER A 166 18.16 22.22 -26.41
N GLU A 167 19.09 23.13 -26.71
CA GLU A 167 19.48 24.22 -25.82
C GLU A 167 18.55 25.44 -25.94
N ARG A 168 17.66 25.44 -26.95
CA ARG A 168 16.78 26.58 -27.27
C ARG A 168 15.41 26.52 -26.60
N ALA A 169 15.14 25.46 -25.84
CA ALA A 169 13.86 25.22 -25.20
C ALA A 169 14.08 24.69 -23.77
N SER A 170 13.06 24.82 -22.94
CA SER A 170 13.05 24.29 -21.57
C SER A 170 12.03 23.16 -21.43
N GLY A 171 12.13 22.33 -20.40
CA GLY A 171 11.12 21.29 -20.13
C GLY A 171 11.13 20.13 -21.13
N LEU A 172 9.95 19.60 -21.45
CA LEU A 172 9.79 18.40 -22.28
C LEU A 172 9.93 18.67 -23.78
N GLU A 173 9.58 19.88 -24.27
CA GLU A 173 9.79 20.24 -25.68
C GLU A 173 11.27 20.30 -26.08
N ALA A 174 12.17 20.46 -25.10
CA ALA A 174 13.61 20.43 -25.32
C ALA A 174 14.13 19.02 -25.61
N LEU A 175 13.36 17.98 -25.25
CA LEU A 175 13.74 16.59 -25.42
C LEU A 175 13.09 16.04 -26.68
N SER A 176 13.84 15.29 -27.49
CA SER A 176 13.29 14.67 -28.70
C SER A 176 13.91 13.33 -29.03
N VAL A 177 13.16 12.51 -29.76
CA VAL A 177 13.67 11.26 -30.34
C VAL A 177 13.73 11.43 -31.85
N ALA A 178 14.92 11.19 -32.42
CA ALA A 178 15.18 11.30 -33.84
C ALA A 178 15.67 9.97 -34.42
N CYS A 179 15.20 9.64 -35.62
CA CYS A 179 15.70 8.52 -36.41
C CYS A 179 16.98 8.92 -37.15
N ALA A 180 18.04 8.17 -36.90
CA ALA A 180 19.35 8.34 -37.52
C ALA A 180 19.56 7.42 -38.74
N ALA A 181 18.50 6.80 -39.24
CA ALA A 181 18.54 6.04 -40.49
C ALA A 181 18.84 6.98 -41.67
N LYS A 182 19.67 6.54 -42.61
CA LYS A 182 20.10 7.35 -43.75
C LYS A 182 18.87 7.73 -44.60
N GLY A 183 18.66 9.04 -44.81
CA GLY A 183 17.55 9.55 -45.60
C GLY A 183 16.19 9.59 -44.90
N CYS A 184 16.08 9.18 -43.63
CA CYS A 184 14.83 9.28 -42.89
C CYS A 184 14.63 10.69 -42.33
N GLY A 185 15.40 11.09 -41.31
CA GLY A 185 15.27 12.40 -40.66
C GLY A 185 13.98 12.60 -39.84
N ALA A 186 13.24 11.53 -39.53
CA ALA A 186 12.06 11.63 -38.68
C ALA A 186 12.45 12.02 -37.25
N ALA A 187 11.75 12.96 -36.65
CA ALA A 187 11.97 13.39 -35.27
C ALA A 187 10.67 13.88 -34.64
N ARG A 188 10.52 13.65 -33.34
CA ARG A 188 9.42 14.19 -32.53
C ARG A 188 9.92 14.58 -31.14
N ASP A 189 9.53 15.77 -30.69
CA ASP A 189 9.71 16.24 -29.32
C ASP A 189 8.89 15.44 -28.30
N LEU A 190 9.11 15.68 -27.01
CA LEU A 190 8.39 15.01 -25.92
C LEU A 190 7.33 15.90 -25.26
N LEU A 191 6.97 17.05 -25.84
CA LEU A 191 6.03 18.01 -25.22
C LEU A 191 4.73 17.31 -24.81
N ASP A 192 4.13 16.59 -25.75
CA ASP A 192 2.88 15.86 -25.55
C ASP A 192 3.14 14.36 -25.34
N ILE A 193 4.22 13.94 -24.68
CA ILE A 193 4.51 12.50 -24.53
C ILE A 193 3.57 11.79 -23.56
N LEU A 194 3.01 12.50 -22.57
CA LEU A 194 2.20 11.87 -21.53
C LEU A 194 0.77 11.63 -22.03
N GLY A 195 0.22 10.46 -21.72
CA GLY A 195 -1.13 10.06 -22.12
C GLY A 195 -1.16 9.04 -23.26
N THR A 196 -2.20 9.10 -24.10
CA THR A 196 -2.48 8.06 -25.11
C THR A 196 -2.12 8.53 -26.52
N HIS A 197 -1.41 7.69 -27.27
CA HIS A 197 -0.86 8.07 -28.59
C HIS A 197 -1.06 7.01 -29.70
N GLY A 198 -2.12 6.21 -29.60
CA GLY A 198 -2.46 5.19 -30.61
C GLY A 198 -1.48 4.02 -30.70
N MET A 199 -0.60 3.87 -29.71
CA MET A 199 0.27 2.70 -29.56
C MET A 199 -0.54 1.50 -29.05
N ARG A 200 -0.09 0.29 -29.38
CA ARG A 200 -0.73 -0.96 -28.95
C ARG A 200 -0.03 -1.52 -27.71
N CYS A 201 -0.82 -2.12 -26.84
CA CYS A 201 -0.30 -2.87 -25.70
C CYS A 201 0.55 -4.05 -26.19
N SER A 202 1.66 -4.33 -25.50
CA SER A 202 2.51 -5.51 -25.74
C SER A 202 1.81 -6.83 -25.39
N GLY A 203 0.73 -6.76 -24.60
CA GLY A 203 0.05 -7.94 -24.06
C GLY A 203 0.83 -8.70 -22.99
N ARG A 204 1.99 -8.17 -22.55
CA ARG A 204 2.86 -8.81 -21.57
C ARG A 204 3.67 -7.81 -20.76
N ASN A 205 4.07 -8.23 -19.58
CA ASN A 205 5.06 -7.56 -18.74
C ASN A 205 6.50 -7.90 -19.14
N PRO A 206 7.51 -7.12 -18.71
CA PRO A 206 8.89 -7.29 -19.18
C PRO A 206 9.53 -8.63 -18.79
N TRP A 207 9.08 -9.26 -17.69
CA TRP A 207 9.59 -10.56 -17.22
C TRP A 207 8.89 -11.75 -17.85
N GLN A 208 7.76 -11.53 -18.54
CA GLN A 208 7.01 -12.59 -19.20
C GLN A 208 7.61 -12.90 -20.58
N ARG A 209 7.52 -14.16 -20.98
CA ARG A 209 7.96 -14.63 -22.30
C ARG A 209 7.04 -14.11 -23.39
N ALA A 210 7.53 -14.09 -24.63
CA ALA A 210 6.72 -13.69 -25.78
C ALA A 210 5.49 -14.60 -25.99
N SER A 211 5.59 -15.88 -25.63
CA SER A 211 4.49 -16.86 -25.69
C SER A 211 3.40 -16.64 -24.65
N GLU A 212 3.67 -15.82 -23.62
CA GLU A 212 2.72 -15.49 -22.56
C GLU A 212 1.98 -14.17 -22.85
N ALA A 213 2.20 -13.58 -24.04
CA ALA A 213 1.51 -12.36 -24.42
C ALA A 213 0.02 -12.62 -24.68
N ALA A 214 -0.83 -11.91 -23.95
CA ALA A 214 -2.27 -11.92 -24.15
C ALA A 214 -2.69 -10.91 -25.22
N GLU A 215 -3.81 -11.17 -25.90
CA GLU A 215 -4.43 -10.18 -26.78
C GLU A 215 -5.06 -9.07 -25.93
N CYS A 216 -4.36 -7.93 -25.83
CA CYS A 216 -4.80 -6.79 -25.03
C CYS A 216 -5.20 -5.62 -25.93
N VAL A 217 -6.48 -5.23 -25.87
CA VAL A 217 -7.05 -4.09 -26.60
C VAL A 217 -7.17 -2.83 -25.75
N LYS A 218 -6.77 -2.86 -24.47
CA LYS A 218 -6.82 -1.70 -23.59
C LYS A 218 -5.86 -0.60 -24.10
N PRO A 219 -6.26 0.68 -24.04
CA PRO A 219 -5.39 1.77 -24.44
C PRO A 219 -4.14 1.82 -23.56
N VAL A 220 -3.00 2.13 -24.16
CA VAL A 220 -1.74 2.35 -23.44
C VAL A 220 -1.59 3.82 -23.10
N GLN A 221 -1.19 4.09 -21.86
CA GLN A 221 -0.82 5.41 -21.37
C GLN A 221 0.69 5.47 -21.19
N ILE A 222 1.31 6.51 -21.72
CA ILE A 222 2.70 6.82 -21.45
C ILE A 222 2.78 7.63 -20.16
N VAL A 223 3.63 7.16 -19.26
CA VAL A 223 3.91 7.81 -17.97
C VAL A 223 5.41 7.90 -17.74
N GLN A 224 5.81 8.74 -16.80
CA GLN A 224 7.18 8.68 -16.27
C GLN A 224 7.37 7.36 -15.52
N ARG A 225 8.56 6.76 -15.61
CA ARG A 225 8.89 5.49 -14.93
C ARG A 225 8.83 5.58 -13.39
N THR A 226 8.75 6.78 -12.83
CA THR A 226 8.61 7.08 -11.40
C THR A 226 7.20 7.59 -11.05
N ALA A 227 6.23 7.50 -11.97
CA ALA A 227 4.88 7.98 -11.70
C ALA A 227 4.18 7.06 -10.69
N GLY A 228 3.40 7.64 -9.76
CA GLY A 228 2.67 6.87 -8.73
C GLY A 228 1.63 5.90 -9.32
N ASN A 229 1.02 6.24 -10.46
CA ASN A 229 0.08 5.37 -11.16
C ASN A 229 0.73 4.22 -11.95
N LEU A 230 2.05 4.09 -11.87
CA LEU A 230 2.76 2.96 -12.43
C LEU A 230 2.49 1.68 -11.63
N TYR A 231 2.34 1.76 -10.31
CA TYR A 231 2.32 0.58 -9.45
C TYR A 231 1.51 0.81 -8.16
N TYR A 232 0.40 0.09 -8.01
CA TYR A 232 -0.39 0.06 -6.79
C TYR A 232 -0.31 -1.36 -6.18
N PRO A 233 0.49 -1.57 -5.12
CA PRO A 233 0.63 -2.90 -4.53
C PRO A 233 -0.64 -3.32 -3.77
N LEU A 234 -1.01 -4.60 -3.87
CA LEU A 234 -2.04 -5.23 -3.07
C LEU A 234 -1.38 -6.00 -1.92
N VAL A 235 -1.25 -5.31 -0.79
CA VAL A 235 -0.56 -5.81 0.40
C VAL A 235 -1.57 -6.07 1.50
N HIS A 236 -1.44 -7.23 2.12
CA HIS A 236 -2.22 -7.66 3.26
C HIS A 236 -1.28 -7.82 4.46
N SER A 237 -1.68 -7.27 5.60
CA SER A 237 -0.88 -7.28 6.83
C SER A 237 -1.67 -7.88 7.98
N ALA A 238 -0.99 -8.72 8.76
CA ALA A 238 -1.52 -9.28 10.00
C ALA A 238 -0.51 -9.05 11.13
N LEU A 239 -1.00 -8.59 12.27
CA LEU A 239 -0.22 -8.63 13.51
C LEU A 239 -0.23 -10.06 14.05
N ASP A 240 0.91 -10.52 14.55
CA ASP A 240 0.97 -11.77 15.30
C ASP A 240 0.49 -11.52 16.71
N ILE A 241 -0.75 -11.94 16.92
CA ILE A 241 -1.44 -11.87 18.19
C ILE A 241 -1.52 -13.29 18.79
N PRO A 242 -1.65 -13.41 20.11
CA PRO A 242 -1.98 -14.69 20.73
C PRO A 242 -3.35 -15.19 20.25
N GLU A 243 -3.62 -16.49 20.42
CA GLU A 243 -4.96 -17.01 20.21
C GLU A 243 -5.93 -16.32 21.17
N THR A 244 -6.96 -15.70 20.61
CA THR A 244 -8.01 -14.99 21.36
C THR A 244 -9.32 -15.73 21.20
N ASP A 245 -10.06 -15.91 22.29
CA ASP A 245 -11.44 -16.43 22.29
C ASP A 245 -12.42 -15.40 21.73
N VAL A 246 -12.26 -15.04 20.46
CA VAL A 246 -13.21 -14.19 19.75
C VAL A 246 -14.25 -15.11 19.12
N PRO A 247 -15.56 -14.93 19.40
CA PRO A 247 -16.60 -15.70 18.72
C PRO A 247 -16.40 -15.59 17.21
N ALA A 248 -16.50 -16.68 16.44
CA ALA A 248 -16.27 -16.63 14.99
C ALA A 248 -17.17 -15.57 14.29
N HIS A 249 -16.82 -15.08 13.08
CA HIS A 249 -17.76 -14.26 12.28
C HIS A 249 -19.14 -14.94 12.22
N THR A 250 -20.23 -14.20 12.01
CA THR A 250 -21.52 -14.84 11.66
C THR A 250 -21.33 -15.84 10.53
N ASP A 251 -20.48 -15.54 9.55
CA ASP A 251 -20.14 -16.39 8.40
C ASP A 251 -19.22 -17.56 8.77
N ASP A 252 -18.23 -17.37 9.65
CA ASP A 252 -17.38 -18.47 10.13
C ASP A 252 -18.14 -19.41 11.07
N ALA A 253 -19.05 -18.87 11.89
CA ALA A 253 -19.98 -19.62 12.72
C ALA A 253 -21.04 -20.31 11.85
N LEU A 254 -21.50 -19.68 10.76
CA LEU A 254 -22.34 -20.32 9.74
C LEU A 254 -21.59 -21.46 9.08
N ALA A 255 -20.34 -21.23 8.67
CA ALA A 255 -19.49 -22.21 8.03
C ALA A 255 -19.18 -23.38 8.98
N ALA A 256 -18.95 -23.11 10.26
CA ALA A 256 -18.84 -24.14 11.29
C ALA A 256 -20.15 -24.93 11.43
N ARG A 257 -21.30 -24.26 11.56
CA ARG A 257 -22.62 -24.90 11.61
C ARG A 257 -22.91 -25.75 10.37
N VAL A 258 -22.49 -25.29 9.19
CA VAL A 258 -22.61 -26.04 7.93
C VAL A 258 -21.71 -27.26 7.95
N ARG A 259 -20.44 -27.15 8.37
CA ARG A 259 -19.50 -28.28 8.46
C ARG A 259 -19.90 -29.31 9.53
N GLU A 260 -20.52 -28.86 10.61
CA GLU A 260 -21.02 -29.68 11.71
C GLU A 260 -22.40 -30.30 11.43
N HIS A 261 -23.05 -29.91 10.33
CA HIS A 261 -24.37 -30.42 9.97
C HIS A 261 -24.31 -31.92 9.59
N ASP A 262 -25.28 -32.72 10.04
CA ASP A 262 -25.32 -34.18 9.79
C ASP A 262 -25.28 -34.55 8.30
N LEU A 263 -25.84 -33.67 7.47
CA LEU A 263 -25.89 -33.84 6.01
C LEU A 263 -24.62 -33.36 5.28
N TRP A 264 -23.66 -32.71 5.97
CA TRP A 264 -22.47 -32.12 5.37
C TRP A 264 -21.60 -33.14 4.63
N VAL A 265 -21.24 -34.24 5.32
CA VAL A 265 -20.42 -35.30 4.74
C VAL A 265 -21.13 -35.96 3.55
N SER A 266 -22.46 -36.09 3.61
CA SER A 266 -23.27 -36.63 2.52
C SER A 266 -23.30 -35.68 1.32
N LEU A 267 -23.39 -34.37 1.56
CA LEU A 267 -23.30 -33.34 0.52
C LEU A 267 -21.94 -33.39 -0.18
N CYS A 268 -20.83 -33.42 0.57
CA CYS A 268 -19.48 -33.49 0.00
C CYS A 268 -19.26 -34.77 -0.83
N ARG A 269 -19.79 -35.92 -0.38
CA ARG A 269 -19.68 -37.19 -1.13
C ARG A 269 -20.53 -37.24 -2.40
N MET A 270 -21.61 -36.47 -2.46
CA MET A 270 -22.59 -36.50 -3.55
C MET A 270 -22.53 -35.25 -4.44
N ALA A 271 -21.52 -34.39 -4.23
CA ALA A 271 -21.30 -33.15 -4.97
C ALA A 271 -21.37 -33.38 -6.50
N GLY A 272 -22.17 -32.56 -7.19
CA GLY A 272 -22.40 -32.65 -8.64
C GLY A 272 -23.52 -33.61 -9.10
N THR A 273 -24.24 -34.26 -8.18
CA THR A 273 -25.43 -35.06 -8.51
C THR A 273 -26.73 -34.28 -8.27
N PRO A 274 -27.86 -34.62 -8.94
CA PRO A 274 -29.16 -33.99 -8.67
C PRO A 274 -29.65 -34.15 -7.22
N ARG A 275 -29.11 -35.14 -6.50
CA ARG A 275 -29.44 -35.37 -5.08
C ARG A 275 -28.67 -34.45 -4.13
N ALA A 276 -27.56 -33.85 -4.57
CA ALA A 276 -26.85 -32.83 -3.80
C ALA A 276 -27.72 -31.59 -3.57
N GLU A 277 -28.55 -31.24 -4.54
CA GLU A 277 -29.44 -30.07 -4.46
C GLU A 277 -30.44 -30.16 -3.31
N ALA A 278 -31.02 -31.35 -3.10
CA ALA A 278 -31.92 -31.58 -1.97
C ALA A 278 -31.19 -31.47 -0.62
N LEU A 279 -29.94 -31.95 -0.54
CA LEU A 279 -29.14 -31.85 0.68
C LEU A 279 -28.69 -30.40 0.94
N ARG A 280 -28.41 -29.61 -0.11
CA ARG A 280 -28.13 -28.18 0.00
C ARG A 280 -29.32 -27.46 0.60
N MET A 281 -30.51 -27.60 0.03
CA MET A 281 -31.72 -26.92 0.53
C MET A 281 -31.99 -27.22 2.00
N MET A 282 -31.80 -28.48 2.44
CA MET A 282 -31.97 -28.86 3.84
C MET A 282 -30.92 -28.19 4.75
N ILE A 283 -29.65 -28.20 4.35
CA ILE A 283 -28.59 -27.48 5.11
C ILE A 283 -28.88 -25.98 5.16
N GLN A 284 -29.40 -25.39 4.09
CA GLN A 284 -29.75 -23.97 4.04
C GLN A 284 -30.90 -23.62 4.98
N GLU A 285 -31.97 -24.42 5.01
CA GLU A 285 -33.09 -24.22 5.94
C GLU A 285 -32.64 -24.31 7.41
N ASP A 286 -31.75 -25.26 7.73
CA ASP A 286 -31.31 -25.51 9.10
C ASP A 286 -30.19 -24.56 9.57
N THR A 287 -29.32 -24.11 8.66
CA THR A 287 -28.16 -23.27 9.00
C THR A 287 -28.35 -21.78 8.66
N GLY A 288 -29.22 -21.46 7.69
CA GLY A 288 -29.36 -20.12 7.11
C GLY A 288 -28.23 -19.73 6.15
N ALA A 289 -27.41 -20.69 5.70
CA ALA A 289 -26.31 -20.45 4.76
C ALA A 289 -26.80 -20.14 3.33
N GLY A 290 -26.14 -19.20 2.65
CA GLY A 290 -26.39 -18.93 1.23
C GLY A 290 -25.67 -19.92 0.31
N ASP A 291 -26.06 -19.96 -0.97
CA ASP A 291 -25.46 -20.83 -2.00
C ASP A 291 -23.95 -20.59 -2.18
N ASP A 292 -23.52 -19.33 -2.18
CA ASP A 292 -22.11 -18.96 -2.38
C ASP A 292 -21.19 -19.54 -1.29
N LEU A 293 -21.65 -19.54 -0.03
CA LEU A 293 -20.90 -20.10 1.09
C LEU A 293 -20.83 -21.63 0.98
N LEU A 294 -21.93 -22.29 0.64
CA LEU A 294 -21.96 -23.74 0.47
C LEU A 294 -21.07 -24.20 -0.67
N ASP A 295 -21.04 -23.47 -1.79
CA ASP A 295 -20.16 -23.78 -2.91
C ASP A 295 -18.68 -23.62 -2.58
N ALA A 296 -18.31 -22.56 -1.85
CA ALA A 296 -16.95 -22.37 -1.36
C ALA A 296 -16.50 -23.52 -0.44
N LEU A 297 -17.35 -23.91 0.52
CA LEU A 297 -17.05 -24.96 1.50
C LEU A 297 -16.99 -26.36 0.84
N VAL A 298 -17.88 -26.65 -0.11
CA VAL A 298 -17.88 -27.94 -0.83
C VAL A 298 -16.65 -28.04 -1.73
N ALA A 299 -16.25 -26.94 -2.39
CA ALA A 299 -15.04 -26.90 -3.20
C ALA A 299 -13.77 -27.12 -2.35
N GLU A 300 -13.73 -26.54 -1.15
CA GLU A 300 -12.65 -26.74 -0.17
C GLU A 300 -12.49 -28.21 0.22
N GLU A 301 -13.58 -28.88 0.61
CA GLU A 301 -13.55 -30.27 1.11
C GLU A 301 -13.37 -31.33 0.02
N THR A 302 -13.95 -31.11 -1.17
CA THR A 302 -13.87 -32.10 -2.27
C THR A 302 -12.62 -31.96 -3.13
N GLY A 303 -11.77 -30.96 -2.87
CA GLY A 303 -10.62 -30.63 -3.70
C GLY A 303 -11.00 -30.24 -5.12
N GLY A 304 -12.27 -29.90 -5.35
CA GLY A 304 -12.79 -29.44 -6.62
C GLY A 304 -12.09 -28.14 -7.01
N VAL A 305 -11.69 -28.04 -8.27
CA VAL A 305 -11.41 -26.73 -8.85
C VAL A 305 -12.74 -25.99 -8.78
N SER A 306 -12.86 -25.02 -7.87
CA SER A 306 -13.90 -23.99 -7.95
C SER A 306 -14.02 -23.66 -9.43
N GLY A 307 -15.14 -24.03 -10.05
CA GLY A 307 -15.50 -23.46 -11.34
C GLY A 307 -15.36 -21.97 -11.10
N ALA A 308 -14.40 -21.34 -11.77
CA ALA A 308 -14.18 -19.92 -11.60
C ALA A 308 -15.56 -19.30 -11.78
N ALA A 309 -16.08 -18.68 -10.71
CA ALA A 309 -17.13 -17.70 -10.87
C ALA A 309 -16.72 -16.88 -12.11
N PRO A 310 -17.60 -16.70 -13.12
CA PRO A 310 -17.26 -15.88 -14.27
C PRO A 310 -16.72 -14.61 -13.67
N ALA A 311 -15.42 -14.34 -13.86
CA ALA A 311 -14.67 -13.39 -13.06
C ALA A 311 -15.51 -12.12 -12.92
N SER A 312 -16.21 -11.99 -11.79
CA SER A 312 -16.67 -10.70 -11.36
C SER A 312 -15.38 -9.94 -11.19
N SER A 313 -15.38 -8.73 -11.70
CA SER A 313 -14.25 -7.81 -11.69
C SER A 313 -13.78 -7.41 -10.29
N ASP A 314 -14.21 -8.13 -9.26
CA ASP A 314 -14.00 -7.80 -7.87
C ASP A 314 -12.68 -8.44 -7.42
N GLY A 315 -11.70 -7.59 -7.14
CA GLY A 315 -10.46 -8.01 -6.50
C GLY A 315 -10.76 -8.71 -5.16
N PRO A 316 -9.84 -9.54 -4.63
CA PRO A 316 -10.04 -10.16 -3.34
C PRO A 316 -10.28 -9.08 -2.28
N ALA A 317 -11.46 -9.10 -1.65
CA ALA A 317 -11.78 -8.23 -0.52
C ALA A 317 -10.66 -8.33 0.52
N ARG A 318 -10.22 -7.18 1.07
CA ARG A 318 -9.24 -7.19 2.16
C ARG A 318 -9.83 -7.98 3.33
N PRO A 319 -9.15 -9.01 3.86
CA PRO A 319 -9.67 -9.76 4.97
C PRO A 319 -9.72 -8.87 6.22
N ASP A 320 -10.87 -8.79 6.88
CA ASP A 320 -11.01 -8.04 8.13
C ASP A 320 -10.36 -8.82 9.29
N LEU A 321 -9.13 -8.42 9.61
CA LEU A 321 -8.32 -8.93 10.72
C LEU A 321 -8.38 -8.03 11.97
N SER A 322 -9.14 -6.93 11.88
CA SER A 322 -9.15 -5.90 12.91
C SER A 322 -9.80 -6.38 14.20
N ARG A 323 -10.72 -7.35 14.10
CA ARG A 323 -11.50 -7.86 15.24
C ARG A 323 -10.65 -8.59 16.27
N GLU A 324 -9.86 -9.58 15.84
CA GLU A 324 -9.02 -10.34 16.78
C GLU A 324 -7.87 -9.48 17.29
N GLU A 325 -7.36 -8.57 16.46
CA GLU A 325 -6.36 -7.59 16.90
C GLU A 325 -6.93 -6.66 17.98
N TRP A 326 -8.10 -6.08 17.73
CA TRP A 326 -8.82 -5.27 18.71
C TRP A 326 -8.99 -6.03 20.03
N ALA A 327 -9.50 -7.26 19.98
CA ALA A 327 -9.67 -8.10 21.16
C ALA A 327 -8.34 -8.34 21.90
N ALA A 328 -7.23 -8.55 21.20
CA ALA A 328 -5.91 -8.72 21.82
C ALA A 328 -5.42 -7.44 22.52
N PHE A 329 -5.62 -6.26 21.91
CA PHE A 329 -5.23 -4.97 22.50
C PHE A 329 -6.19 -4.48 23.60
N THR A 330 -7.45 -4.91 23.61
CA THR A 330 -8.43 -4.56 24.64
C THR A 330 -8.59 -5.61 25.73
N ALA A 331 -7.95 -6.78 25.61
CA ALA A 331 -7.92 -7.78 26.68
C ALA A 331 -7.28 -7.21 27.96
N PRO A 332 -7.82 -7.50 29.16
CA PRO A 332 -7.25 -7.00 30.42
C PRO A 332 -5.81 -7.46 30.65
N ALA A 333 -5.50 -8.71 30.30
CA ALA A 333 -4.17 -9.30 30.42
C ALA A 333 -3.91 -10.27 29.26
N PRO A 334 -3.55 -9.76 28.06
CA PRO A 334 -3.27 -10.62 26.92
C PRO A 334 -2.00 -11.44 27.20
N PRO A 335 -1.97 -12.74 26.87
CA PRO A 335 -0.81 -13.58 27.12
C PRO A 335 0.38 -13.11 26.28
N ALA A 336 1.53 -12.90 26.91
CA ALA A 336 2.75 -12.55 26.20
C ALA A 336 3.30 -13.78 25.45
N THR A 337 3.66 -13.59 24.19
CA THR A 337 4.32 -14.61 23.36
C THR A 337 5.75 -14.16 23.04
N ARG A 338 6.46 -14.95 22.23
CA ARG A 338 7.81 -14.58 21.74
C ARG A 338 7.77 -13.24 20.98
N ASP A 339 6.73 -13.05 20.18
CA ASP A 339 6.65 -12.01 19.15
C ASP A 339 5.60 -10.93 19.48
N PHE A 340 4.92 -11.06 20.63
CA PHE A 340 3.88 -10.15 21.10
C PHE A 340 4.00 -9.93 22.61
N ALA A 341 4.14 -8.68 23.05
CA ALA A 341 4.13 -8.32 24.46
C ALA A 341 3.53 -6.93 24.64
N LEU A 342 2.54 -6.82 25.51
CA LEU A 342 1.82 -5.59 25.80
C LEU A 342 2.00 -5.20 27.27
N ARG A 343 2.04 -3.89 27.52
CA ARG A 343 2.05 -3.29 28.85
C ARG A 343 1.11 -2.10 28.88
N GLU A 344 0.18 -2.11 29.84
CA GLU A 344 -0.71 -0.98 30.04
C GLU A 344 -0.01 0.17 30.76
N THR A 345 -0.37 1.40 30.38
CA THR A 345 0.14 2.63 31.00
C THR A 345 -0.97 3.68 31.07
N THR A 346 -0.66 4.85 31.60
CA THR A 346 -1.58 5.98 31.68
C THR A 346 -0.92 7.25 31.18
N LEU A 347 -1.69 8.32 31.00
CA LEU A 347 -1.15 9.65 30.75
C LEU A 347 -0.38 10.24 31.94
N GLY A 348 -0.43 9.62 33.13
CA GLY A 348 0.19 10.17 34.34
C GLY A 348 -0.53 11.41 34.89
N LEU A 349 -1.77 11.65 34.46
CA LEU A 349 -2.59 12.82 34.84
C LEU A 349 -3.59 12.50 35.96
N ALA A 350 -3.34 11.45 36.75
CA ALA A 350 -4.21 11.07 37.85
C ALA A 350 -4.20 12.18 38.93
N GLY A 351 -5.37 12.73 39.25
CA GLY A 351 -5.51 13.82 40.22
C GLY A 351 -5.36 15.23 39.63
N GLU A 352 -4.99 15.36 38.36
CA GLU A 352 -4.93 16.66 37.69
C GLU A 352 -6.34 17.19 37.38
N SER A 353 -6.59 18.43 37.83
CA SER A 353 -7.86 19.14 37.66
C SER A 353 -7.73 20.43 36.87
N ALA A 354 -6.50 20.85 36.56
CA ALA A 354 -6.23 22.03 35.76
C ALA A 354 -6.34 21.70 34.25
N GLU A 355 -6.93 22.62 33.50
CA GLU A 355 -6.86 22.61 32.05
C GLU A 355 -5.46 23.06 31.56
N PRO A 356 -4.94 22.52 30.45
CA PRO A 356 -5.56 21.58 29.50
C PRO A 356 -5.51 20.08 29.91
N TRP A 357 -4.86 19.74 31.03
CA TRP A 357 -4.55 18.36 31.40
C TRP A 357 -5.79 17.54 31.78
N SER A 358 -6.72 18.11 32.54
CA SER A 358 -7.99 17.45 32.88
C SER A 358 -8.81 17.11 31.65
N GLY A 359 -8.95 18.06 30.71
CA GLY A 359 -9.65 17.85 29.45
C GLY A 359 -8.98 16.77 28.61
N LEU A 360 -7.65 16.79 28.49
CA LEU A 360 -6.91 15.76 27.75
C LEU A 360 -7.14 14.37 28.34
N ARG A 361 -7.10 14.22 29.67
CA ARG A 361 -7.36 12.94 30.35
C ARG A 361 -8.75 12.39 30.06
N GLN A 362 -9.76 13.25 29.90
CA GLN A 362 -11.15 12.83 29.62
C GLN A 362 -11.36 12.37 28.18
N ARG A 363 -10.50 12.79 27.23
CA ARG A 363 -10.64 12.45 25.81
C ARG A 363 -10.08 11.09 25.42
N PHE A 364 -9.16 10.55 26.21
CA PHE A 364 -8.47 9.29 25.92
C PHE A 364 -8.86 8.22 26.94
N GLY A 365 -9.06 6.99 26.44
CA GLY A 365 -9.38 5.83 27.25
C GLY A 365 -8.12 5.04 27.60
N ARG A 366 -7.99 3.85 27.03
CA ARG A 366 -6.91 2.91 27.31
C ARG A 366 -5.65 3.26 26.54
N ILE A 367 -4.49 3.10 27.19
CA ILE A 367 -3.17 3.29 26.59
C ILE A 367 -2.34 2.03 26.83
N VAL A 368 -1.91 1.41 25.73
CA VAL A 368 -1.14 0.17 25.77
C VAL A 368 0.13 0.34 24.95
N LEU A 369 1.25 -0.02 25.56
CA LEU A 369 2.55 -0.06 24.92
C LEU A 369 2.80 -1.48 24.42
N ALA A 370 3.06 -1.62 23.14
CA ALA A 370 3.50 -2.87 22.54
C ALA A 370 5.02 -2.91 22.58
N ASP A 371 5.58 -3.48 23.65
CA ASP A 371 7.02 -3.65 23.83
C ASP A 371 7.61 -4.61 22.77
N ARG A 372 6.81 -5.55 22.27
CA ARG A 372 7.13 -6.41 21.14
C ARG A 372 5.91 -6.61 20.25
N LEU A 373 6.10 -6.42 18.96
CA LEU A 373 5.11 -6.64 17.93
C LEU A 373 5.78 -7.25 16.70
N ARG A 374 5.19 -8.30 16.14
CA ARG A 374 5.54 -8.85 14.83
C ARG A 374 4.38 -8.64 13.87
N GLU A 375 4.69 -8.09 12.70
CA GLU A 375 3.75 -7.94 11.59
C GLU A 375 4.24 -8.78 10.41
N VAL A 376 3.33 -9.54 9.82
CA VAL A 376 3.58 -10.23 8.54
C VAL A 376 2.85 -9.49 7.43
N ARG A 377 3.60 -9.09 6.40
CA ARG A 377 3.06 -8.42 5.19
C ARG A 377 3.22 -9.31 3.99
N ALA A 378 2.12 -9.65 3.33
CA ALA A 378 2.09 -10.46 2.11
C ALA A 378 1.63 -9.62 0.91
N LEU A 379 2.28 -9.79 -0.23
CA LEU A 379 1.90 -9.17 -1.50
C LEU A 379 1.15 -10.19 -2.36
N SER A 380 -0.13 -9.95 -2.62
CA SER A 380 -0.97 -10.82 -3.47
C SER A 380 -0.89 -10.45 -4.95
N GLY A 381 -0.61 -9.18 -5.26
CA GLY A 381 -0.51 -8.67 -6.62
C GLY A 381 -0.38 -7.15 -6.66
N PHE A 382 -0.70 -6.57 -7.81
CA PHE A 382 -0.70 -5.12 -8.01
C PHE A 382 -1.66 -4.70 -9.13
N THR A 383 -2.01 -3.42 -9.17
CA THR A 383 -2.71 -2.78 -10.28
C THR A 383 -1.87 -1.64 -10.86
N ARG A 384 -2.25 -1.14 -12.05
CA ARG A 384 -1.61 0.01 -12.73
C ARG A 384 -2.67 0.88 -13.35
N VAL A 385 -2.31 2.12 -13.69
CA VAL A 385 -3.22 3.18 -14.21
C VAL A 385 -4.14 3.70 -13.12
N SER A 386 -4.86 2.81 -12.45
CA SER A 386 -5.72 3.13 -11.31
C SER A 386 -5.80 1.93 -10.36
N PRO A 387 -6.14 2.12 -9.07
CA PRO A 387 -6.20 1.03 -8.09
C PRO A 387 -7.31 0.00 -8.37
N ASP A 388 -8.38 0.39 -9.05
CA ASP A 388 -9.54 -0.41 -9.49
C ASP A 388 -9.31 -1.15 -10.83
N ALA A 389 -8.13 -0.97 -11.44
CA ALA A 389 -7.77 -1.64 -12.68
C ALA A 389 -7.59 -3.16 -12.47
N SER A 390 -7.39 -3.89 -13.57
CA SER A 390 -7.23 -5.35 -13.49
C SER A 390 -6.01 -5.75 -12.65
N VAL A 391 -6.24 -6.60 -11.66
CA VAL A 391 -5.21 -7.11 -10.77
C VAL A 391 -4.26 -8.05 -11.52
N VAL A 392 -2.97 -7.75 -11.44
CA VAL A 392 -1.89 -8.66 -11.83
C VAL A 392 -1.43 -9.42 -10.58
N PRO A 393 -1.63 -10.75 -10.52
CA PRO A 393 -1.19 -11.53 -9.36
C PRO A 393 0.34 -11.56 -9.26
N ALA A 394 0.84 -11.67 -8.03
CA ALA A 394 2.28 -11.82 -7.75
C ALA A 394 2.88 -13.05 -8.45
N ASP A 395 2.09 -14.12 -8.58
CA ASP A 395 2.35 -15.21 -9.51
C ASP A 395 1.59 -15.00 -10.82
N SER A 396 2.27 -14.44 -11.82
CA SER A 396 1.69 -14.21 -13.15
C SER A 396 1.22 -15.51 -13.83
N ALA A 397 1.77 -16.68 -13.46
CA ALA A 397 1.38 -17.97 -14.02
C ALA A 397 0.19 -18.63 -13.30
N ARG A 398 -0.20 -18.13 -12.11
CA ARG A 398 -1.30 -18.65 -11.26
C ARG A 398 -1.18 -20.14 -10.94
N ARG A 399 0.03 -20.63 -10.69
CA ARG A 399 0.33 -22.03 -10.36
C ARG A 399 0.70 -22.24 -8.89
N LEU A 400 1.15 -21.18 -8.23
CA LEU A 400 1.63 -21.24 -6.86
C LEU A 400 0.49 -20.97 -5.87
N LYS A 401 0.49 -21.72 -4.77
CA LYS A 401 -0.45 -21.56 -3.65
C LYS A 401 0.13 -20.77 -2.48
N TRP A 402 1.28 -20.13 -2.65
CA TRP A 402 1.96 -19.34 -1.64
C TRP A 402 2.22 -17.92 -2.13
N LEU A 403 2.37 -16.97 -1.21
CA LEU A 403 2.61 -15.56 -1.53
C LEU A 403 3.96 -15.07 -0.97
N PRO A 404 4.60 -14.09 -1.62
CA PRO A 404 5.79 -13.43 -1.08
C PRO A 404 5.38 -12.61 0.14
N ALA A 405 6.12 -12.78 1.24
CA ALA A 405 5.88 -12.01 2.44
C ALA A 405 7.18 -11.63 3.15
N VAL A 406 7.08 -10.64 4.02
CA VAL A 406 8.14 -10.22 4.94
C VAL A 406 7.58 -10.16 6.34
N GLU A 407 8.44 -10.43 7.31
CA GLU A 407 8.14 -10.21 8.72
C GLU A 407 8.88 -8.96 9.21
N VAL A 408 8.18 -8.15 9.98
CA VAL A 408 8.69 -6.93 10.58
C VAL A 408 8.50 -7.05 12.07
N PHE A 409 9.59 -6.90 12.81
CA PHE A 409 9.57 -6.84 14.27
C PHE A 409 9.69 -5.39 14.70
N GLY A 410 9.00 -5.06 15.79
CA GLY A 410 8.81 -3.69 16.15
C GLY A 410 8.21 -3.48 17.53
N GLU A 411 7.94 -2.21 17.77
CA GLU A 411 7.28 -1.70 18.96
C GLU A 411 6.12 -0.78 18.55
N GLY A 412 5.23 -0.45 19.50
CA GLY A 412 4.08 0.39 19.19
C GLY A 412 3.40 1.03 20.40
N VAL A 413 2.55 2.02 20.11
CA VAL A 413 1.68 2.70 21.08
C VAL A 413 0.25 2.58 20.57
N PHE A 414 -0.58 1.92 21.35
CA PHE A 414 -2.01 1.78 21.13
C PHE A 414 -2.78 2.71 22.05
N LEU A 415 -3.75 3.43 21.47
CA LEU A 415 -4.57 4.43 22.14
C LEU A 415 -6.03 4.21 21.79
N THR A 416 -6.92 4.23 22.77
CA THR A 416 -8.36 4.37 22.52
C THR A 416 -8.81 5.77 22.88
N LEU A 417 -9.85 6.26 22.21
CA LEU A 417 -10.59 7.43 22.69
C LEU A 417 -11.50 7.02 23.84
N ASP A 418 -11.96 8.01 24.61
CA ASP A 418 -13.04 7.79 25.56
C ASP A 418 -14.35 7.50 24.80
N ARG A 419 -15.01 6.40 25.16
CA ARG A 419 -16.18 5.91 24.45
C ARG A 419 -17.38 6.85 24.59
N GLY A 420 -17.57 7.46 25.76
CA GLY A 420 -18.69 8.35 26.04
C GLY A 420 -18.53 9.70 25.33
N GLU A 421 -17.35 10.30 25.46
CA GLU A 421 -17.01 11.55 24.78
C GLU A 421 -17.10 11.39 23.26
N LEU A 422 -16.55 10.31 22.70
CA LEU A 422 -16.64 10.00 21.27
C LEU A 422 -18.09 9.86 20.82
N ALA A 423 -18.90 9.06 21.51
CA ALA A 423 -20.31 8.87 21.15
C ALA A 423 -21.10 10.19 21.18
N SER A 424 -20.80 11.09 22.12
CA SER A 424 -21.43 12.42 22.18
C SER A 424 -21.02 13.32 21.01
N TRP A 425 -19.75 13.25 20.59
CA TRP A 425 -19.22 14.04 19.48
C TRP A 425 -19.75 13.55 18.13
N GLU A 426 -19.89 12.24 17.94
CA GLU A 426 -20.39 11.62 16.70
C GLU A 426 -21.85 11.95 16.38
N VAL A 427 -22.66 12.31 17.39
CA VAL A 427 -24.07 12.69 17.19
C VAL A 427 -24.23 14.17 16.80
N ASP A 428 -23.17 14.98 16.87
CA ASP A 428 -23.24 16.39 16.47
C ASP A 428 -23.57 16.53 14.98
N THR A 429 -24.61 17.30 14.69
CA THR A 429 -25.11 17.51 13.31
C THR A 429 -24.07 18.14 12.38
N ARG A 430 -23.14 18.95 12.91
CA ARG A 430 -22.05 19.57 12.15
C ARG A 430 -21.02 18.52 11.75
N VAL A 431 -20.63 17.65 12.67
CA VAL A 431 -19.71 16.53 12.42
C VAL A 431 -20.30 15.58 11.38
N ARG A 432 -21.56 15.16 11.56
CA ARG A 432 -22.25 14.26 10.62
C ARG A 432 -22.35 14.85 9.22
N ARG A 433 -22.66 16.15 9.11
CA ARG A 433 -22.75 16.84 7.81
C ARG A 433 -21.39 16.92 7.13
N GLN A 434 -20.31 17.19 7.87
CA GLN A 434 -18.95 17.21 7.34
C GLN A 434 -18.58 15.84 6.73
N VAL A 435 -18.86 14.76 7.45
CA VAL A 435 -18.56 13.38 7.04
C VAL A 435 -19.48 12.92 5.90
N ALA A 436 -20.77 13.30 5.91
CA ALA A 436 -21.69 13.02 4.81
C ALA A 436 -21.23 13.63 3.48
N GLY A 437 -20.59 14.81 3.53
CA GLY A 437 -19.96 15.40 2.35
C GLY A 437 -18.82 14.52 1.80
N MET A 438 -18.00 13.95 2.68
CA MET A 438 -16.93 13.01 2.29
C MET A 438 -17.49 11.68 1.78
N GLN A 439 -18.54 11.14 2.41
CA GLN A 439 -19.24 9.94 1.92
C GLN A 439 -19.75 10.15 0.49
N ALA A 440 -20.38 11.30 0.21
CA ALA A 440 -20.89 11.59 -1.13
C ALA A 440 -19.77 11.67 -2.18
N ASP A 441 -18.57 12.14 -1.81
CA ASP A 441 -17.39 12.09 -2.68
C ASP A 441 -16.87 10.66 -2.85
N LEU A 442 -16.86 9.87 -1.77
CA LEU A 442 -16.50 8.45 -1.81
C LEU A 442 -17.41 7.65 -2.74
N ASP A 443 -18.72 7.89 -2.67
CA ASP A 443 -19.72 7.23 -3.53
C ASP A 443 -19.51 7.52 -5.02
N ARG A 444 -18.92 8.68 -5.36
CA ARG A 444 -18.56 9.05 -6.74
C ARG A 444 -17.15 8.64 -7.12
N SER A 445 -16.35 8.18 -6.16
CA SER A 445 -14.94 7.86 -6.36
C SER A 445 -14.76 6.43 -6.84
N PHE A 446 -13.80 6.25 -7.75
CA PHE A 446 -13.31 4.92 -8.16
C PHE A 446 -12.59 4.17 -7.02
N GLN A 447 -12.49 4.75 -5.83
CA GLN A 447 -11.93 4.12 -4.62
C GLN A 447 -12.97 3.51 -3.70
N LYS A 448 -14.27 3.62 -4.01
CA LYS A 448 -15.37 3.15 -3.18
C LYS A 448 -15.15 1.73 -2.67
N ASP A 449 -15.11 0.75 -3.57
CA ASP A 449 -15.03 -0.67 -3.20
C ASP A 449 -13.79 -1.00 -2.35
N ARG A 450 -12.65 -0.39 -2.68
CA ARG A 450 -11.40 -0.55 -1.93
C ARG A 450 -11.52 0.01 -0.51
N LEU A 451 -12.11 1.20 -0.37
CA LEU A 451 -12.20 1.88 0.92
C LEU A 451 -13.32 1.31 1.78
N GLU A 452 -14.45 0.90 1.22
CA GLU A 452 -15.54 0.22 1.94
C GLU A 452 -15.05 -1.09 2.59
N ALA A 453 -14.13 -1.81 1.95
CA ALA A 453 -13.49 -2.97 2.57
C ALA A 453 -12.72 -2.63 3.86
N VAL A 454 -12.34 -1.36 4.08
CA VAL A 454 -11.60 -0.87 5.25
C VAL A 454 -12.49 -0.06 6.22
N THR A 455 -13.39 0.76 5.70
CA THR A 455 -14.26 1.66 6.47
C THR A 455 -15.60 1.03 6.83
N GLY A 456 -16.08 0.13 5.99
CA GLY A 456 -17.46 -0.36 6.00
C GLY A 456 -18.30 0.30 4.94
N PRO A 457 -19.55 -0.16 4.79
CA PRO A 457 -20.47 0.37 3.78
C PRO A 457 -20.75 1.87 4.00
N ASP A 458 -20.78 2.32 5.26
CA ASP A 458 -20.98 3.71 5.63
C ASP A 458 -19.72 4.29 6.28
N LEU A 459 -19.27 5.45 5.81
CA LEU A 459 -18.15 6.18 6.41
C LEU A 459 -18.56 6.79 7.76
N SER A 460 -17.99 6.26 8.84
CA SER A 460 -18.25 6.75 10.19
C SER A 460 -17.40 7.97 10.56
N PRO A 461 -17.93 8.93 11.35
CA PRO A 461 -17.13 10.06 11.84
C PRO A 461 -15.90 9.62 12.66
N ARG A 462 -16.02 8.59 13.50
CA ARG A 462 -14.86 8.02 14.21
C ARG A 462 -13.75 7.56 13.26
N PHE A 463 -14.07 6.99 12.09
CA PHE A 463 -13.03 6.53 11.17
C PHE A 463 -12.17 7.69 10.72
N VAL A 464 -12.79 8.77 10.22
CA VAL A 464 -12.07 9.96 9.75
C VAL A 464 -11.29 10.63 10.89
N LEU A 465 -11.89 10.70 12.08
CA LEU A 465 -11.23 11.23 13.28
C LEU A 465 -9.98 10.42 13.65
N LEU A 466 -10.12 9.11 13.84
CA LEU A 466 -9.04 8.22 14.28
C LEU A 466 -7.92 8.14 13.25
N HIS A 467 -8.28 8.02 11.97
CA HIS A 467 -7.33 8.03 10.86
C HIS A 467 -6.54 9.34 10.81
N THR A 468 -7.23 10.48 10.90
CA THR A 468 -6.54 11.78 10.92
C THR A 468 -5.68 11.97 12.17
N LEU A 469 -6.17 11.52 13.34
CA LEU A 469 -5.43 11.57 14.59
C LEU A 469 -4.14 10.73 14.51
N ALA A 470 -4.20 9.53 13.95
CA ALA A 470 -3.04 8.67 13.77
C ALA A 470 -2.00 9.31 12.82
N HIS A 471 -2.45 9.99 11.77
CA HIS A 471 -1.56 10.75 10.89
C HIS A 471 -0.80 11.86 11.64
N LEU A 472 -1.53 12.68 12.40
CA LEU A 472 -0.94 13.76 13.18
C LEU A 472 0.00 13.21 14.26
N LEU A 473 -0.38 12.12 14.91
CA LEU A 473 0.43 11.45 15.93
C LEU A 473 1.71 10.86 15.35
N ILE A 474 1.66 10.19 14.19
CA ILE A 474 2.87 9.69 13.50
C ILE A 474 3.84 10.82 13.21
N ARG A 475 3.35 11.98 12.74
CA ARG A 475 4.20 13.14 12.48
C ARG A 475 4.88 13.63 13.74
N GLN A 476 4.13 13.78 14.84
CA GLN A 476 4.70 14.22 16.11
C GLN A 476 5.69 13.19 16.69
N LEU A 477 5.31 11.91 16.73
CA LEU A 477 6.18 10.84 17.22
C LEU A 477 7.44 10.70 16.39
N SER A 478 7.38 10.86 15.06
CA SER A 478 8.58 10.82 14.21
C SER A 478 9.61 11.89 14.59
N PHE A 479 9.14 13.07 14.99
CA PHE A 479 10.00 14.16 15.44
C PHE A 479 10.65 13.86 16.80
N GLU A 480 9.93 13.17 17.70
CA GLU A 480 10.36 12.97 19.09
C GLU A 480 11.07 11.63 19.34
N SER A 481 10.73 10.57 18.60
CA SER A 481 11.28 9.23 18.76
C SER A 481 12.54 8.99 17.91
N GLY A 482 12.83 9.89 16.96
CA GLY A 482 13.96 9.77 16.03
C GLY A 482 13.69 8.84 14.84
N TYR A 483 12.50 8.24 14.75
CA TYR A 483 12.08 7.46 13.59
C TYR A 483 11.69 8.39 12.44
N THR A 484 12.04 8.03 11.21
CA THR A 484 11.46 8.71 10.06
C THR A 484 9.96 8.40 9.96
N THR A 485 9.16 9.32 9.41
CA THR A 485 7.72 9.06 9.18
C THR A 485 7.48 7.78 8.37
N ALA A 486 8.33 7.49 7.39
CA ALA A 486 8.25 6.29 6.56
C ALA A 486 8.52 4.98 7.33
N SER A 487 9.18 5.07 8.50
CA SER A 487 9.46 3.96 9.42
C SER A 487 8.34 3.73 10.44
N LEU A 488 7.32 4.59 10.49
CA LEU A 488 6.15 4.44 11.34
C LEU A 488 4.91 4.16 10.50
N ARG A 489 3.97 3.37 11.04
CA ARG A 489 2.73 2.98 10.39
C ARG A 489 1.59 2.96 11.38
N GLU A 490 0.39 3.15 10.85
CA GLU A 490 -0.85 3.11 11.62
C GLU A 490 -1.65 1.83 11.37
N ARG A 491 -2.45 1.45 12.38
CA ARG A 491 -3.59 0.54 12.27
C ARG A 491 -4.79 1.27 12.88
N ILE A 492 -5.90 1.32 12.14
CA ILE A 492 -7.11 2.02 12.58
C ILE A 492 -8.17 1.00 12.96
N TYR A 493 -8.67 1.07 14.18
CA TYR A 493 -9.78 0.27 14.69
C TYR A 493 -10.99 1.19 14.91
N ALA A 494 -11.90 1.22 13.94
CA ALA A 494 -12.99 2.19 13.91
C ALA A 494 -14.32 1.62 13.42
N ARG A 495 -14.48 0.29 13.42
CA ARG A 495 -15.73 -0.44 13.09
C ARG A 495 -16.78 -0.28 14.18
N PRO A 496 -17.89 0.48 13.96
CA PRO A 496 -18.93 0.65 14.98
C PRO A 496 -19.59 -0.67 15.41
N GLU A 497 -19.79 -1.58 14.47
CA GLU A 497 -20.38 -2.92 14.67
C GLU A 497 -19.52 -3.83 15.56
N GLN A 498 -18.24 -3.52 15.73
CA GLN A 498 -17.30 -4.23 16.61
C GLN A 498 -16.92 -3.41 17.84
N ASP A 499 -17.61 -2.29 18.10
CA ASP A 499 -17.32 -1.33 19.17
C ASP A 499 -15.85 -0.90 19.19
N GLN A 500 -15.27 -0.65 18.01
CA GLN A 500 -13.88 -0.20 17.87
C GLN A 500 -13.79 1.34 17.87
N TYR A 501 -12.77 1.86 18.56
CA TYR A 501 -12.53 3.30 18.73
C TYR A 501 -11.07 3.63 19.10
N GLY A 502 -10.11 2.98 18.45
CA GLY A 502 -8.70 3.15 18.76
C GLY A 502 -7.75 3.11 17.57
N ILE A 503 -6.50 3.49 17.83
CA ILE A 503 -5.41 3.53 16.87
C ILE A 503 -4.19 2.82 17.45
N LEU A 504 -3.43 2.15 16.59
CA LEU A 504 -2.09 1.67 16.90
C LEU A 504 -1.11 2.40 15.99
N VAL A 505 -0.13 3.07 16.57
CA VAL A 505 1.05 3.57 15.84
C VAL A 505 2.22 2.67 16.18
N TYR A 506 2.87 2.09 15.18
CA TYR A 506 3.92 1.10 15.37
C TYR A 506 5.03 1.23 14.33
N THR A 507 6.18 0.62 14.61
CA THR A 507 7.34 0.65 13.71
C THR A 507 7.12 -0.29 12.52
N ALA A 508 7.40 0.22 11.32
CA ALA A 508 7.17 -0.45 10.04
C ALA A 508 8.44 -1.04 9.39
N ALA A 509 9.62 -0.84 9.98
CA ALA A 509 10.89 -1.40 9.52
C ALA A 509 11.77 -1.78 10.71
N GLY A 510 12.16 -3.06 10.81
CA GLY A 510 12.95 -3.58 11.94
C GLY A 510 14.43 -3.82 11.64
N ASP A 511 14.93 -3.51 10.43
CA ASP A 511 16.18 -4.08 9.90
C ASP A 511 17.42 -3.17 9.92
N ALA A 512 17.30 -1.85 10.19
CA ALA A 512 18.46 -0.94 10.19
C ALA A 512 18.60 -0.07 11.44
N GLU A 513 17.52 0.15 12.17
CA GLU A 513 17.47 0.92 13.40
C GLU A 513 16.96 -0.03 14.47
N GLY A 514 17.87 -0.71 15.19
CA GLY A 514 17.45 -1.51 16.32
C GLY A 514 16.52 -0.69 17.21
N THR A 515 15.36 -1.24 17.57
CA THR A 515 14.38 -0.55 18.40
C THR A 515 15.00 -0.35 19.78
N LEU A 516 15.59 0.82 20.03
CA LEU A 516 16.11 1.20 21.35
C LEU A 516 14.97 1.58 22.33
N GLY A 517 13.74 1.13 22.07
CA GLY A 517 12.54 1.51 22.81
C GLY A 517 12.12 2.95 22.56
N GLY A 518 12.45 3.52 21.39
CA GLY A 518 12.27 4.94 21.12
C GLY A 518 10.79 5.33 21.09
N LEU A 519 9.96 4.50 20.45
CA LEU A 519 8.53 4.74 20.30
C LEU A 519 7.77 4.42 21.60
N VAL A 520 8.04 3.26 22.21
CA VAL A 520 7.41 2.86 23.49
C VAL A 520 7.71 3.87 24.59
N ARG A 521 8.95 4.36 24.66
CA ARG A 521 9.33 5.40 25.64
C ARG A 521 8.55 6.68 25.45
N GLN A 522 8.20 7.07 24.23
CA GLN A 522 7.32 8.24 24.01
C GLN A 522 5.87 7.99 24.46
N GLY A 523 5.43 6.73 24.48
CA GLY A 523 4.14 6.35 25.04
C GLY A 523 4.07 6.37 26.57
N GLU A 524 5.19 6.53 27.27
CA GLU A 524 5.23 6.58 28.74
C GLU A 524 4.93 7.98 29.29
N PRO A 525 4.30 8.11 30.46
CA PRO A 525 4.14 9.39 31.12
C PRO A 525 5.50 9.95 31.59
N PRO A 526 5.71 11.28 31.59
CA PRO A 526 4.78 12.32 31.10
C PRO A 526 4.90 12.60 29.58
N ARG A 527 5.74 11.87 28.84
CA ARG A 527 6.10 12.18 27.45
C ARG A 527 4.89 12.16 26.53
N LEU A 528 4.04 11.14 26.63
CA LEU A 528 2.87 11.01 25.77
C LEU A 528 1.91 12.21 25.87
N VAL A 529 1.77 12.79 27.07
CA VAL A 529 0.96 14.00 27.26
C VAL A 529 1.56 15.18 26.50
N GLU A 530 2.87 15.36 26.59
CA GLU A 530 3.59 16.40 25.86
C GLU A 530 3.46 16.20 24.35
N THR A 531 3.64 14.96 23.87
CA THR A 531 3.42 14.58 22.47
C THR A 531 2.02 14.97 22.01
N LEU A 532 0.98 14.59 22.75
CA LEU A 532 -0.42 14.87 22.38
C LEU A 532 -0.70 16.38 22.34
N LEU A 533 -0.22 17.15 23.32
CA LEU A 533 -0.39 18.61 23.33
C LEU A 533 0.31 19.26 22.13
N ARG A 534 1.60 18.96 21.90
CA ARG A 534 2.37 19.47 20.75
C ARG A 534 1.74 19.08 19.41
N MET A 535 1.25 17.84 19.30
CA MET A 535 0.52 17.36 18.13
C MET A 535 -0.73 18.19 17.86
N THR A 536 -1.56 18.45 18.88
CA THR A 536 -2.77 19.26 18.71
C THR A 536 -2.46 20.71 18.34
N GLU A 537 -1.41 21.30 18.91
CA GLU A 537 -0.96 22.64 18.58
C GLU A 537 -0.47 22.73 17.13
N ALA A 538 0.37 21.78 16.70
CA ALA A 538 0.86 21.69 15.33
C ALA A 538 -0.29 21.45 14.33
N ALA A 539 -1.25 20.61 14.68
CA ALA A 539 -2.41 20.32 13.84
C ALA A 539 -3.33 21.53 13.64
N ALA A 540 -3.36 22.47 14.59
CA ALA A 540 -4.15 23.70 14.53
C ALA A 540 -3.61 24.75 13.55
N TRP A 541 -2.48 24.52 12.89
CA TRP A 541 -1.89 25.45 11.93
C TRP A 541 -1.41 24.76 10.65
N CYS A 542 -1.76 25.30 9.48
CA CYS A 542 -1.20 24.87 8.20
C CYS A 542 -0.72 26.09 7.42
N SER A 543 0.47 25.99 6.84
CA SER A 543 1.04 27.04 5.99
C SER A 543 0.23 27.30 4.70
N ALA A 544 -0.69 26.41 4.34
CA ALA A 544 -1.59 26.54 3.21
C ALA A 544 -3.01 27.02 3.61
N ASP A 545 -3.23 27.41 4.87
CA ASP A 545 -4.49 28.05 5.27
C ASP A 545 -4.61 29.46 4.67
N PRO A 546 -5.83 29.92 4.32
CA PRO A 546 -7.13 29.27 4.55
C PRO A 546 -7.51 28.20 3.51
N LEU A 547 -6.81 28.15 2.36
CA LEU A 547 -7.15 27.24 1.26
C LEU A 547 -7.20 25.77 1.69
N CYS A 548 -6.31 25.34 2.58
CA CYS A 548 -6.31 23.99 3.11
C CYS A 548 -7.53 23.75 4.02
N ALA A 549 -7.81 24.63 4.98
CA ALA A 549 -8.91 24.49 5.93
C ALA A 549 -10.30 24.58 5.28
N GLU A 550 -10.47 25.43 4.27
CA GLU A 550 -11.77 25.69 3.62
C GLU A 550 -12.07 24.72 2.47
N HIS A 551 -11.11 23.86 2.08
CA HIS A 551 -11.30 22.98 0.93
C HIS A 551 -12.36 21.90 1.17
N THR A 552 -13.38 21.87 0.32
CA THR A 552 -14.46 20.88 0.37
C THR A 552 -14.16 19.60 -0.41
N GLY A 553 -12.88 19.24 -0.58
CA GLY A 553 -12.48 18.06 -1.36
C GLY A 553 -11.17 18.24 -2.13
N GLN A 554 -10.14 17.50 -1.78
CA GLN A 554 -8.84 17.52 -2.44
C GLN A 554 -8.17 16.14 -2.41
N GLY A 555 -6.98 16.03 -2.99
CA GLY A 555 -6.20 14.81 -3.01
C GLY A 555 -6.80 13.73 -3.90
N PHE A 556 -6.45 12.47 -3.63
CA PHE A 556 -6.84 11.36 -4.47
C PHE A 556 -8.34 11.08 -4.37
N GLY A 557 -9.04 11.10 -5.50
CA GLY A 557 -10.49 10.89 -5.54
C GLY A 557 -11.33 11.97 -4.86
N ASN A 558 -10.78 13.17 -4.59
CA ASN A 558 -11.46 14.26 -3.87
C ASN A 558 -11.79 13.93 -2.39
N LEU A 559 -11.10 12.95 -1.81
CA LEU A 559 -11.47 12.33 -0.53
C LEU A 559 -10.88 12.99 0.72
N ASN A 560 -10.09 14.06 0.57
CA ASN A 560 -9.53 14.79 1.71
C ASN A 560 -10.21 16.15 1.88
N ARG A 561 -10.31 16.62 3.12
CA ARG A 561 -10.79 17.96 3.48
C ARG A 561 -9.61 18.79 3.99
N ALA A 562 -9.57 19.21 5.25
CA ALA A 562 -8.46 19.99 5.81
C ALA A 562 -7.18 19.16 6.01
N ALA A 563 -6.64 18.59 4.93
CA ALA A 563 -5.49 17.68 4.92
C ALA A 563 -4.67 17.82 3.64
N CYS A 564 -3.42 18.26 3.77
CA CYS A 564 -2.45 18.38 2.68
C CYS A 564 -1.05 17.91 3.11
N HIS A 565 -0.08 17.93 2.18
CA HIS A 565 1.30 17.51 2.46
C HIS A 565 1.97 18.30 3.60
N ALA A 566 1.56 19.56 3.82
CA ALA A 566 2.12 20.39 4.88
C ALA A 566 1.66 19.96 6.27
N CYS A 567 0.40 19.51 6.44
CA CYS A 567 -0.19 19.26 7.75
C CYS A 567 -0.46 17.78 8.08
N ALA A 568 -0.94 16.96 7.14
CA ALA A 568 -1.56 15.67 7.47
C ALA A 568 -1.07 14.48 6.62
N LEU A 569 -0.67 14.67 5.37
CA LEU A 569 -0.28 13.52 4.54
C LEU A 569 1.03 12.88 5.02
N LEU A 570 1.09 11.55 4.92
CA LEU A 570 2.22 10.70 5.28
C LEU A 570 2.81 9.99 4.05
N PRO A 571 4.01 9.41 4.15
CA PRO A 571 4.51 8.47 3.15
C PRO A 571 3.55 7.29 2.94
N GLU A 572 3.48 6.75 1.72
CA GLU A 572 2.59 5.62 1.37
C GLU A 572 2.84 4.37 2.21
N THR A 573 4.06 4.20 2.73
CA THR A 573 4.42 3.07 3.60
C THR A 573 3.77 3.15 4.99
N SER A 574 3.32 4.33 5.40
CA SER A 574 2.80 4.61 6.74
C SER A 574 1.28 4.47 6.86
N CYS A 575 0.54 4.69 5.78
CA CYS A 575 -0.93 4.77 5.79
C CYS A 575 -1.56 3.59 5.04
N GLU A 576 -2.49 2.87 5.68
CA GLU A 576 -3.14 1.67 5.08
C GLU A 576 -4.26 2.02 4.11
N THR A 577 -4.82 3.22 4.24
CA THR A 577 -5.91 3.75 3.41
C THR A 577 -5.41 4.53 2.20
N GLY A 578 -4.12 4.93 2.18
CA GLY A 578 -3.49 5.62 1.06
C GLY A 578 -3.69 7.13 1.06
N ASN A 579 -3.64 7.77 2.23
CA ASN A 579 -3.79 9.23 2.38
C ASN A 579 -5.15 9.76 1.86
N THR A 580 -6.23 9.03 2.12
CA THR A 580 -7.62 9.41 1.75
C THR A 580 -8.50 9.45 2.99
N LEU A 581 -9.59 10.21 2.99
CA LEU A 581 -10.51 10.32 4.14
C LEU A 581 -9.82 10.95 5.36
N LEU A 582 -9.21 12.11 5.14
CA LEU A 582 -8.50 12.89 6.16
C LEU A 582 -9.13 14.27 6.33
N ASP A 583 -9.32 14.69 7.58
CA ASP A 583 -9.84 16.02 7.93
C ASP A 583 -9.39 16.46 9.34
N ARG A 584 -8.37 17.32 9.41
CA ARG A 584 -7.85 17.76 10.72
C ARG A 584 -8.86 18.64 11.47
N ALA A 585 -9.85 19.23 10.80
CA ALA A 585 -10.88 20.02 11.47
C ALA A 585 -11.72 19.14 12.42
N LEU A 586 -11.85 17.84 12.15
CA LEU A 586 -12.49 16.89 13.09
C LEU A 586 -11.65 16.64 14.34
N VAL A 587 -10.34 16.88 14.29
CA VAL A 587 -9.42 16.73 15.44
C VAL A 587 -9.36 18.03 16.25
N VAL A 588 -9.04 19.15 15.61
CA VAL A 588 -8.71 20.42 16.31
C VAL A 588 -9.78 21.51 16.20
N GLY A 589 -10.83 21.27 15.41
CA GLY A 589 -11.90 22.23 15.16
C GLY A 589 -11.68 23.01 13.87
N GLY A 590 -12.79 23.46 13.29
CA GLY A 590 -12.81 24.36 12.15
C GLY A 590 -13.99 25.33 12.26
N GLU A 591 -14.12 26.25 11.29
CA GLU A 591 -15.14 27.30 11.35
C GLU A 591 -16.57 26.77 11.48
N HIS A 592 -16.84 25.59 10.92
CA HIS A 592 -18.19 25.02 10.83
C HIS A 592 -18.35 23.65 11.50
N VAL A 593 -17.28 23.11 12.08
CA VAL A 593 -17.28 21.76 12.66
C VAL A 593 -16.47 21.73 13.96
N PRO A 594 -17.04 21.19 15.05
CA PRO A 594 -16.32 21.08 16.31
C PRO A 594 -15.27 19.98 16.25
N GLY A 595 -14.08 20.27 16.79
CA GLY A 595 -13.00 19.29 16.89
C GLY A 595 -13.11 18.46 18.15
N TYR A 596 -12.76 17.18 18.08
CA TYR A 596 -12.73 16.30 19.25
C TYR A 596 -11.78 16.80 20.35
N LEU A 597 -10.65 17.42 19.97
CA LEU A 597 -9.63 17.97 20.87
C LEU A 597 -9.62 19.52 20.88
N GLU A 598 -10.62 20.17 20.31
CA GLU A 598 -10.67 21.65 20.18
C GLU A 598 -10.56 22.37 21.53
N SER A 599 -11.26 21.87 22.56
CA SER A 599 -11.20 22.44 23.90
C SER A 599 -9.80 22.38 24.52
N ILE A 600 -9.03 21.34 24.21
CA ILE A 600 -7.66 21.16 24.69
C ILE A 600 -6.72 22.17 24.02
N VAL A 601 -6.87 22.39 22.70
CA VAL A 601 -6.09 23.39 21.97
C VAL A 601 -6.33 24.79 22.53
N ALA A 602 -7.59 25.15 22.76
CA ALA A 602 -7.96 26.45 23.30
C ALA A 602 -7.38 26.65 24.72
N ALA A 603 -7.55 25.65 25.59
CA ALA A 603 -7.01 25.68 26.94
C ALA A 603 -5.47 25.74 26.99
N ALA A 604 -4.79 24.96 26.15
CA ALA A 604 -3.33 24.94 26.09
C ALA A 604 -2.76 26.29 25.65
N ARG A 605 -3.38 26.95 24.67
CA ARG A 605 -3.00 28.30 24.24
C ARG A 605 -3.21 29.34 25.32
N SER A 606 -4.33 29.28 26.04
CA SER A 606 -4.60 30.18 27.17
C SER A 606 -3.55 29.99 28.27
N ALA A 607 -3.26 28.75 28.66
CA ALA A 607 -2.27 28.45 29.69
C ALA A 607 -0.85 28.91 29.28
N ALA A 608 -0.49 28.78 28.00
CA ALA A 608 0.79 29.27 27.48
C ALA A 608 0.89 30.80 27.50
N ALA A 609 -0.19 31.50 27.14
CA ALA A 609 -0.26 32.96 27.21
C ALA A 609 -0.12 33.47 28.65
N ASP A 610 -0.86 32.88 29.60
CA ASP A 610 -0.81 33.23 31.02
C ASP A 610 0.58 32.99 31.63
N ALA A 611 1.32 31.97 31.16
CA ALA A 611 2.68 31.69 31.61
C ALA A 611 3.67 32.76 31.11
N LEU A 612 3.52 33.23 29.87
CA LEU A 612 4.35 34.31 29.31
C LEU A 612 4.10 35.64 30.02
N GLU A 613 2.87 35.94 30.45
CA GLU A 613 2.56 37.17 31.20
C GLU A 613 3.13 37.19 32.63
N LYS A 614 3.43 36.01 33.19
CA LYS A 614 4.03 35.86 34.53
C LYS A 614 5.57 35.84 34.52
N THR A 615 6.18 35.81 33.34
CA THR A 615 7.65 35.76 33.16
C THR A 615 8.15 37.14 32.74
#